data_AF-A0A401IN73-F1
#
_entry.id   AF-A0A401IN73-F1
#
_cell.length_a   1.000
_cell.length_b   1.000
_cell.length_c   1.000
_cell.angle_alpha   90.00
_cell.angle_beta   90.00
_cell.angle_gamma   90.00
#
_symmetry.space_group_name_H-M   'P 1'
#
loop_
_entity.id
_entity.type
_entity.pdbx_description
1 polymer ?
#
loop_
_entity_poly.entity_id
_entity_poly.type
_entity_poly.pdbx_seq_one_letter_code
_entity_poly.pdbx_strand_id
1 'polypeptide(L)'
;MHFKDTILNDLADKANVAQFVSYDPTLTQRYSRIYGYETNDKFTSINEAISAVLNQSVENSVNIRSFDPKDPKSREFFYGLKDINQIEESLQRLSSEGLYTIVNETIDINDGGVSGVILGDVIEFAPGDTPRCVEKPGTASLPREIGLNLLKIVYGFLPALDYSPQTRVEFSIHPLRRGFLHDHTIIWELEDIGISHANANINWPNRFSQFIGDKTYGLLIAYLLNLPVPYTTVISRKIAPFSFGQSTGCTETWIRTSPMVQMPGKFTTKRGWCDPFELMKTEDPDDNAIASILSQIGIEAAYSGALIVGKNEEIIIEGIQGYGEDFMIGQKHSMELPDDILNSVKNIYKQVVEQLGAVRMEWVADSQKIWVVQLHQGSTKSYGNTIYPGSVSYYYKFDVKQGLEELRHLISTINPHSEGIILMGDVGITSHFGDVLRRAKIPSKIEAVEKIFNNENDDI
;
A
#
# COMPACT_ATOMS: atom_id res chain seq x y z
N MET A 1 37.23 3.29 -20.87
CA MET A 1 37.09 2.23 -19.85
C MET A 1 36.08 2.71 -18.84
N HIS A 2 35.15 1.87 -18.44
CA HIS A 2 34.04 2.26 -17.55
C HIS A 2 34.17 1.51 -16.22
N PHE A 3 34.72 2.19 -15.21
CA PHE A 3 35.00 1.61 -13.89
C PHE A 3 33.79 1.78 -12.97
N LYS A 4 33.06 0.68 -12.71
CA LYS A 4 31.84 0.69 -11.90
C LYS A 4 32.10 1.12 -10.45
N ASP A 5 33.25 0.73 -9.90
CA ASP A 5 33.70 1.07 -8.55
C ASP A 5 34.06 2.56 -8.41
N THR A 6 34.65 3.18 -9.43
CA THR A 6 34.89 4.62 -9.46
C THR A 6 33.57 5.39 -9.44
N ILE A 7 32.59 5.00 -10.25
CA ILE A 7 31.26 5.65 -10.28
C ILE A 7 30.58 5.52 -8.91
N LEU A 8 30.63 4.34 -8.28
CA LEU A 8 30.07 4.13 -6.95
C LEU A 8 30.81 4.97 -5.89
N ASN A 9 32.14 5.07 -5.97
CA ASN A 9 32.93 5.91 -5.09
C ASN A 9 32.59 7.40 -5.22
N ASP A 10 32.38 7.89 -6.44
CA ASP A 10 32.02 9.28 -6.71
C ASP A 10 30.57 9.58 -6.28
N LEU A 11 29.67 8.59 -6.37
CA LEU A 11 28.32 8.69 -5.84
C LEU A 11 28.32 8.82 -4.30
N ALA A 12 29.22 8.10 -3.62
CA ALA A 12 29.36 8.14 -2.16
C ALA A 12 29.76 9.52 -1.61
N ASP A 13 30.33 10.40 -2.43
CA ASP A 13 30.64 11.79 -2.04
C ASP A 13 29.39 12.69 -2.03
N LYS A 14 28.29 12.24 -2.64
CA LYS A 14 27.05 13.01 -2.81
C LYS A 14 25.86 12.41 -2.06
N ALA A 15 25.94 11.12 -1.73
CA ALA A 15 24.81 10.37 -1.22
C ALA A 15 25.23 9.21 -0.32
N ASN A 16 24.30 8.72 0.48
CA ASN A 16 24.48 7.47 1.19
C ASN A 16 24.38 6.29 0.21
N VAL A 17 25.44 5.49 0.11
CA VAL A 17 25.50 4.28 -0.71
C VAL A 17 25.72 3.07 0.17
N ALA A 18 25.43 1.87 -0.35
CA ALA A 18 25.77 0.62 0.32
C ALA A 18 27.27 0.58 0.66
N GLN A 19 27.61 0.14 1.86
CA GLN A 19 29.00 0.02 2.31
C GLN A 19 29.78 -0.92 1.39
N PHE A 20 31.01 -0.57 1.02
CA PHE A 20 31.80 -1.40 0.11
C PHE A 20 33.32 -1.24 0.25
N VAL A 21 34.03 -2.25 -0.25
CA VAL A 21 35.44 -2.20 -0.62
C VAL A 21 35.61 -2.78 -2.03
N SER A 22 36.55 -2.25 -2.81
CA SER A 22 36.79 -2.68 -4.19
C SER A 22 38.26 -3.00 -4.44
N TYR A 23 38.49 -3.93 -5.37
CA TYR A 23 39.82 -4.42 -5.72
C TYR A 23 40.03 -4.47 -7.23
N ASP A 24 41.27 -4.23 -7.65
CA ASP A 24 41.71 -4.50 -9.02
C ASP A 24 42.02 -5.99 -9.24
N PRO A 25 42.34 -6.42 -10.46
CA PRO A 25 42.67 -7.81 -10.76
C PRO A 25 43.93 -8.34 -10.07
N THR A 26 44.75 -7.49 -9.45
CA THR A 26 45.91 -7.88 -8.63
C THR A 26 45.55 -7.99 -7.14
N LEU A 27 44.26 -7.85 -6.81
CA LEU A 27 43.73 -7.75 -5.44
C LEU A 27 44.27 -6.54 -4.66
N THR A 28 44.72 -5.50 -5.37
CA THR A 28 45.08 -4.24 -4.73
C THR A 28 43.81 -3.43 -4.45
N GLN A 29 43.63 -2.97 -3.21
CA GLN A 29 42.47 -2.18 -2.82
C GLN A 29 42.42 -0.84 -3.57
N ARG A 30 41.30 -0.60 -4.26
CA ARG A 30 41.03 0.64 -4.99
C ARG A 30 40.33 1.64 -4.08
N TYR A 31 39.06 1.38 -3.74
CA TYR A 31 38.20 2.26 -2.96
C TYR A 31 37.54 1.55 -1.78
N SER A 32 37.20 2.29 -0.73
CA SER A 32 36.42 1.83 0.42
C SER A 32 35.52 2.94 0.98
N ARG A 33 34.28 2.57 1.29
CA ARG A 33 33.27 3.41 1.94
C ARG A 33 32.55 2.56 2.98
N ILE A 34 32.99 2.65 4.24
CA ILE A 34 32.50 1.83 5.35
C ILE A 34 32.19 2.76 6.52
N TYR A 35 31.02 2.60 7.14
CA TYR A 35 30.62 3.44 8.25
C TYR A 35 31.61 3.30 9.42
N GLY A 36 31.99 4.43 10.02
CA GLY A 36 32.97 4.48 11.11
C GLY A 36 34.44 4.43 10.66
N TYR A 37 34.70 4.37 9.36
CA TYR A 37 36.05 4.48 8.78
C TYR A 37 36.18 5.75 7.94
N GLU A 38 37.42 6.20 7.76
CA GLU A 38 37.73 7.32 6.87
C GLU A 38 37.42 6.95 5.41
N THR A 39 37.17 7.98 4.60
CA THR A 39 36.96 7.78 3.15
C THR A 39 38.18 7.13 2.52
N ASN A 40 37.97 6.02 1.81
CA ASN A 40 39.02 5.25 1.14
C ASN A 40 40.15 4.78 2.07
N ASP A 41 39.82 4.52 3.34
CA ASP A 41 40.75 3.98 4.33
C ASP A 41 41.42 2.69 3.82
N LYS A 42 42.72 2.57 4.05
CA LYS A 42 43.56 1.51 3.47
C LYS A 42 43.78 0.41 4.50
N PHE A 43 43.19 -0.75 4.23
CA PHE A 43 43.34 -1.92 5.07
C PHE A 43 44.66 -2.63 4.80
N THR A 44 45.22 -3.28 5.83
CA THR A 44 46.48 -4.00 5.72
C THR A 44 46.32 -5.34 4.99
N SER A 45 45.11 -5.88 4.95
CA SER A 45 44.78 -7.14 4.28
C SER A 45 43.34 -7.17 3.76
N ILE A 46 43.10 -8.06 2.79
CA ILE A 46 41.75 -8.35 2.28
C ILE A 46 40.83 -8.82 3.41
N ASN A 47 41.36 -9.68 4.29
CA ASN A 47 40.62 -10.22 5.44
C ASN A 47 40.15 -9.12 6.41
N GLU A 48 41.02 -8.14 6.70
CA GLU A 48 40.68 -7.00 7.54
C GLU A 48 39.58 -6.13 6.91
N ALA A 49 39.70 -5.83 5.61
CA ALA A 49 38.69 -5.06 4.89
C ALA A 49 37.34 -5.78 4.82
N ILE A 50 37.32 -7.08 4.51
CA ILE A 50 36.08 -7.88 4.49
C ILE A 50 35.45 -7.92 5.88
N SER A 51 36.26 -8.12 6.92
CA SER A 51 35.79 -8.11 8.31
C SER A 51 35.18 -6.76 8.67
N ALA A 52 35.77 -5.65 8.23
CA ALA A 52 35.22 -4.31 8.45
C ALA A 52 33.84 -4.15 7.82
N VAL A 53 33.63 -4.58 6.57
CA VAL A 53 32.32 -4.52 5.91
C VAL A 53 31.31 -5.43 6.63
N LEU A 54 31.68 -6.68 6.93
CA LEU A 54 30.79 -7.63 7.60
C LEU A 54 30.32 -7.11 8.96
N ASN A 55 31.24 -6.63 9.79
CA ASN A 55 30.96 -6.14 11.14
C ASN A 55 30.06 -4.89 11.17
N GLN A 56 30.11 -4.08 10.11
CA GLN A 56 29.27 -2.88 10.00
C GLN A 56 27.97 -3.11 9.22
N SER A 57 27.87 -4.22 8.49
CA SER A 57 26.64 -4.63 7.81
C SER A 57 25.64 -5.23 8.82
N VAL A 58 24.37 -4.86 8.72
CA VAL A 58 23.33 -5.38 9.62
C VAL A 58 23.07 -6.88 9.39
N GLU A 59 23.11 -7.33 8.14
CA GLU A 59 22.88 -8.72 7.74
C GLU A 59 24.08 -9.62 8.09
N ASN A 60 25.21 -9.02 8.52
CA ASN A 60 26.50 -9.68 8.68
C ASN A 60 26.84 -10.51 7.44
N SER A 61 26.63 -9.91 6.26
CA SER A 61 26.85 -10.57 4.98
C SER A 61 27.16 -9.57 3.88
N VAL A 62 27.88 -10.05 2.86
CA VAL A 62 28.29 -9.26 1.70
C VAL A 62 27.91 -9.92 0.39
N ASN A 63 27.81 -9.10 -0.64
CA ASN A 63 27.76 -9.52 -2.01
C ASN A 63 29.11 -9.26 -2.68
N ILE A 64 29.46 -10.06 -3.69
CA ILE A 64 30.61 -9.80 -4.56
C ILE A 64 30.12 -9.58 -5.98
N ARG A 65 30.37 -8.39 -6.51
CA ARG A 65 30.10 -8.03 -7.91
C ARG A 65 31.41 -7.99 -8.67
N SER A 66 31.46 -8.62 -9.85
CA SER A 66 32.63 -8.58 -10.73
C SER A 66 32.33 -7.84 -12.04
N PHE A 67 33.36 -7.18 -12.60
CA PHE A 67 33.23 -6.45 -13.87
C PHE A 67 34.56 -6.35 -14.63
N ASP A 68 34.46 -6.18 -15.96
CA ASP A 68 35.56 -5.84 -16.85
C ASP A 68 35.34 -4.41 -17.39
N PRO A 69 36.27 -3.46 -17.20
CA PRO A 69 36.13 -2.09 -17.69
C PRO A 69 36.02 -1.94 -19.22
N LYS A 70 36.30 -3.01 -19.97
CA LYS A 70 36.21 -3.08 -21.44
C LYS A 70 34.94 -3.78 -21.92
N ASP A 71 34.21 -4.47 -21.05
CA ASP A 71 32.98 -5.21 -21.40
C ASP A 71 31.81 -4.73 -20.52
N PRO A 72 30.76 -4.13 -21.09
CA PRO A 72 29.62 -3.65 -20.33
C PRO A 72 28.79 -4.77 -19.69
N LYS A 73 28.93 -6.04 -20.11
CA LYS A 73 28.15 -7.14 -19.55
C LYS A 73 28.57 -7.45 -18.12
N SER A 74 27.57 -7.55 -17.23
CA SER A 74 27.79 -8.08 -15.89
C SER A 74 28.32 -9.51 -15.97
N ARG A 75 29.34 -9.79 -15.15
CA ARG A 75 29.98 -11.10 -15.04
C ARG A 75 29.27 -11.90 -13.95
N GLU A 76 30.01 -12.39 -12.97
CA GLU A 76 29.49 -13.22 -11.90
C GLU A 76 29.11 -12.37 -10.67
N PHE A 77 28.08 -12.82 -9.96
CA PHE A 77 27.53 -12.18 -8.78
C PHE A 77 27.35 -13.21 -7.65
N PHE A 78 28.00 -12.98 -6.52
CA PHE A 78 27.82 -13.75 -5.29
C PHE A 78 26.90 -12.99 -4.33
N TYR A 79 25.89 -13.67 -3.80
CA TYR A 79 24.89 -13.06 -2.92
C TYR A 79 24.99 -13.58 -1.48
N GLY A 80 24.98 -12.67 -0.51
CA GLY A 80 24.77 -13.00 0.90
C GLY A 80 25.85 -13.87 1.56
N LEU A 81 27.11 -13.73 1.15
CA LEU A 81 28.23 -14.46 1.73
C LEU A 81 28.54 -13.95 3.15
N LYS A 82 28.82 -14.88 4.08
CA LYS A 82 29.13 -14.58 5.48
C LYS A 82 30.51 -15.07 5.93
N ASP A 83 31.03 -16.10 5.26
CA ASP A 83 32.31 -16.70 5.59
C ASP A 83 33.45 -15.97 4.89
N ILE A 84 34.40 -15.46 5.67
CA ILE A 84 35.52 -14.66 5.16
C ILE A 84 36.40 -15.46 4.20
N ASN A 85 36.64 -16.75 4.47
CA ASN A 85 37.48 -17.58 3.60
C ASN A 85 36.78 -17.79 2.25
N GLN A 86 35.46 -18.04 2.27
CA GLN A 86 34.68 -18.17 1.03
C GLN A 86 34.69 -16.88 0.21
N ILE A 87 34.61 -15.72 0.87
CA ILE A 87 34.69 -14.41 0.21
C ILE A 87 36.08 -14.23 -0.42
N GLU A 88 37.15 -14.53 0.32
CA GLU A 88 38.52 -14.41 -0.16
C GLU A 88 38.83 -15.36 -1.34
N GLU A 89 38.41 -16.62 -1.25
CA GLU A 89 38.53 -17.60 -2.35
C GLU A 89 37.79 -17.11 -3.61
N SER A 90 36.60 -16.51 -3.43
CA SER A 90 35.83 -15.95 -4.54
C SER A 90 36.55 -14.77 -5.19
N LEU A 91 37.16 -13.88 -4.38
CA LEU A 91 37.96 -12.75 -4.88
C LEU A 91 39.20 -13.24 -5.65
N GLN A 92 39.94 -14.20 -5.09
CA GLN A 92 41.12 -14.77 -5.74
C GLN A 92 40.78 -15.40 -7.10
N ARG A 93 39.68 -16.15 -7.16
CA ARG A 93 39.21 -16.75 -8.41
C ARG A 93 38.85 -15.68 -9.45
N LEU A 94 38.03 -14.69 -9.08
CA LEU A 94 37.63 -13.60 -9.99
C LEU A 94 38.83 -12.76 -10.45
N SER A 95 39.80 -12.51 -9.56
CA SER A 95 41.06 -11.84 -9.88
C SER A 95 41.89 -12.64 -10.89
N SER A 96 41.93 -13.98 -10.76
CA SER A 96 42.64 -14.85 -11.72
C SER A 96 42.05 -14.81 -13.13
N GLU A 97 40.78 -14.43 -13.26
CA GLU A 97 40.10 -14.18 -14.53
C GLU A 97 40.35 -12.75 -15.09
N GLY A 98 41.14 -11.93 -14.37
CA GLY A 98 41.44 -10.56 -14.76
C GLY A 98 40.34 -9.55 -14.40
N LEU A 99 39.40 -9.91 -13.53
CA LEU A 99 38.23 -9.10 -13.21
C LEU A 99 38.47 -8.15 -12.03
N TYR A 100 37.82 -6.99 -12.09
CA TYR A 100 37.68 -6.08 -10.95
C TYR A 100 36.52 -6.55 -10.07
N THR A 101 36.61 -6.29 -8.77
CA THR A 101 35.59 -6.74 -7.81
C THR A 101 35.16 -5.62 -6.86
N ILE A 102 33.88 -5.66 -6.48
CA ILE A 102 33.30 -4.84 -5.41
C ILE A 102 32.67 -5.80 -4.42
N VAL A 103 33.14 -5.75 -3.17
CA VAL A 103 32.53 -6.42 -2.03
C VAL A 103 31.68 -5.38 -1.31
N ASN A 104 30.36 -5.55 -1.34
CA ASN A 104 29.43 -4.60 -0.73
C ASN A 104 28.51 -5.28 0.28
N GLU A 105 28.04 -4.56 1.28
CA GLU A 105 27.06 -5.09 2.22
C GLU A 105 25.82 -5.65 1.48
N THR A 106 25.25 -6.73 2.02
CA THR A 106 23.94 -7.21 1.57
C THR A 106 22.87 -6.38 2.26
N ILE A 107 21.93 -5.87 1.47
CA ILE A 107 20.74 -5.18 2.00
C ILE A 107 19.54 -6.05 1.65
N ASP A 108 18.83 -6.53 2.67
CA ASP A 108 17.63 -7.35 2.45
C ASP A 108 16.47 -6.51 1.91
N ILE A 109 15.99 -6.87 0.72
CA ILE A 109 14.84 -6.23 0.08
C ILE A 109 13.51 -6.50 0.81
N ASN A 110 13.49 -7.47 1.74
CA ASN A 110 12.33 -7.85 2.52
C ASN A 110 12.36 -7.33 3.97
N ASP A 111 13.28 -6.42 4.30
CA ASP A 111 13.45 -5.87 5.65
C ASP A 111 12.33 -4.92 6.11
N GLY A 112 11.26 -4.81 5.32
CA GLY A 112 10.14 -3.89 5.50
C GLY A 112 10.30 -2.59 4.72
N GLY A 113 11.45 -2.37 4.07
CA GLY A 113 11.72 -1.24 3.21
C GLY A 113 11.03 -1.25 1.84
N VAL A 114 11.30 -0.21 1.05
CA VAL A 114 10.89 -0.09 -0.35
C VAL A 114 12.07 0.35 -1.21
N SER A 115 12.03 -0.02 -2.49
CA SER A 115 12.92 0.54 -3.51
C SER A 115 12.11 1.22 -4.59
N GLY A 116 12.72 2.19 -5.29
CA GLY A 116 11.99 3.01 -6.24
C GLY A 116 12.85 3.97 -7.04
N VAL A 117 12.15 4.81 -7.80
CA VAL A 117 12.74 5.87 -8.62
C VAL A 117 11.99 7.18 -8.38
N ILE A 118 12.73 8.28 -8.25
CA ILE A 118 12.19 9.64 -8.40
C ILE A 118 12.57 10.16 -9.78
N LEU A 119 11.59 10.74 -10.46
CA LEU A 119 11.80 11.44 -11.71
C LEU A 119 10.85 12.63 -11.86
N GLY A 120 11.39 13.84 -11.90
CA GLY A 120 10.58 15.07 -11.90
C GLY A 120 9.71 15.16 -10.65
N ASP A 121 8.41 15.29 -10.87
CA ASP A 121 7.38 15.39 -9.83
C ASP A 121 6.74 14.04 -9.49
N VAL A 122 7.34 12.93 -9.92
CA VAL A 122 6.83 11.58 -9.68
C VAL A 122 7.81 10.80 -8.81
N ILE A 123 7.25 10.05 -7.86
CA ILE A 123 7.95 9.02 -7.11
C ILE A 123 7.24 7.69 -7.29
N GLU A 124 8.00 6.67 -7.66
CA GLU A 124 7.50 5.31 -7.88
C GLU A 124 8.26 4.31 -7.01
N PHE A 125 7.56 3.43 -6.31
CA PHE A 125 8.21 2.47 -5.41
C PHE A 125 7.39 1.22 -5.11
N ALA A 126 8.09 0.17 -4.68
CA ALA A 126 7.48 -1.07 -4.20
C ALA A 126 8.34 -1.77 -3.13
N PRO A 127 7.72 -2.52 -2.19
CA PRO A 127 8.43 -3.34 -1.21
C PRO A 127 8.86 -4.68 -1.81
N GLY A 128 9.92 -5.31 -1.29
CA GLY A 128 10.36 -6.63 -1.76
C GLY A 128 10.95 -6.61 -3.17
N ASP A 129 11.59 -5.51 -3.57
CA ASP A 129 12.23 -5.37 -4.88
C ASP A 129 13.39 -4.37 -4.85
N THR A 130 14.07 -4.28 -5.99
CA THR A 130 15.09 -3.27 -6.30
C THR A 130 14.45 -2.05 -6.99
N PRO A 131 15.18 -0.95 -7.24
CA PRO A 131 14.66 0.21 -7.98
C PRO A 131 14.00 -0.15 -9.32
N ARG A 132 14.39 -1.26 -9.94
CA ARG A 132 13.78 -1.82 -11.15
C ARG A 132 12.32 -2.27 -10.99
N CYS A 133 11.72 -2.16 -9.81
CA CYS A 133 10.28 -2.36 -9.63
C CYS A 133 9.44 -1.48 -10.56
N VAL A 134 9.94 -0.30 -10.95
CA VAL A 134 9.24 0.62 -11.88
C VAL A 134 9.02 0.02 -13.27
N GLU A 135 9.77 -1.02 -13.63
CA GLU A 135 9.59 -1.77 -14.89
C GLU A 135 8.51 -2.86 -14.78
N LYS A 136 7.97 -3.10 -13.57
CA LYS A 136 7.04 -4.19 -13.24
C LYS A 136 5.65 -3.64 -12.89
N PRO A 137 4.58 -4.42 -13.12
CA PRO A 137 3.23 -4.01 -12.72
C PRO A 137 3.08 -3.91 -11.20
N GLY A 138 2.14 -3.06 -10.77
CA GLY A 138 1.78 -2.91 -9.36
C GLY A 138 2.72 -2.04 -8.54
N THR A 139 3.59 -1.26 -9.18
CA THR A 139 4.39 -0.23 -8.50
C THR A 139 3.48 0.95 -8.10
N ALA A 140 3.64 1.44 -6.88
CA ALA A 140 2.93 2.64 -6.45
C ALA A 140 3.51 3.85 -7.19
N SER A 141 2.66 4.71 -7.75
CA SER A 141 3.07 5.92 -8.48
C SER A 141 2.33 7.11 -7.87
N LEU A 142 3.07 8.07 -7.32
CA LEU A 142 2.52 9.20 -6.56
C LEU A 142 3.19 10.50 -6.99
N PRO A 143 2.49 11.65 -6.88
CA PRO A 143 3.16 12.94 -6.87
C PRO A 143 4.25 12.95 -5.81
N ARG A 144 5.42 13.49 -6.14
CA ARG A 144 6.65 13.39 -5.33
C ARG A 144 6.43 13.82 -3.88
N GLU A 145 5.77 14.95 -3.66
CA GLU A 145 5.46 15.46 -2.31
C GLU A 145 4.55 14.51 -1.54
N ILE A 146 3.48 14.01 -2.17
CA ILE A 146 2.54 13.05 -1.56
C ILE A 146 3.29 11.76 -1.19
N GLY A 147 4.11 11.22 -2.10
CA GLY A 147 4.85 9.99 -1.84
C GLY A 147 5.90 10.14 -0.74
N LEU A 148 6.64 11.25 -0.68
CA LEU A 148 7.60 11.52 0.40
C LEU A 148 6.90 11.67 1.76
N ASN A 149 5.77 12.38 1.82
CA ASN A 149 4.98 12.50 3.05
C ASN A 149 4.36 11.16 3.47
N LEU A 150 3.89 10.36 2.50
CA LEU A 150 3.42 9.00 2.75
C LEU A 150 4.52 8.14 3.39
N LEU A 151 5.72 8.11 2.79
CA LEU A 151 6.85 7.35 3.30
C LEU A 151 7.29 7.86 4.68
N LYS A 152 7.26 9.18 4.91
CA LYS A 152 7.53 9.78 6.21
C LYS A 152 6.59 9.30 7.30
N ILE A 153 5.29 9.25 7.01
CA ILE A 153 4.29 8.75 7.98
C ILE A 153 4.53 7.28 8.27
N VAL A 154 4.75 6.47 7.23
CA VAL A 154 4.86 5.01 7.36
C VAL A 154 6.15 4.58 8.08
N TYR A 155 7.28 5.21 7.75
CA TYR A 155 8.59 4.83 8.28
C TYR A 155 9.07 5.70 9.46
N GLY A 156 8.42 6.82 9.73
CA GLY A 156 8.74 7.72 10.85
C GLY A 156 9.89 8.71 10.60
N PHE A 157 10.44 8.76 9.38
CA PHE A 157 11.49 9.71 8.99
C PHE A 157 11.29 10.18 7.54
N LEU A 158 11.74 11.39 7.22
CA LEU A 158 11.72 11.88 5.85
C LEU A 158 12.88 11.24 5.06
N PRO A 159 12.64 10.53 3.94
CA PRO A 159 13.71 9.98 3.13
C PRO A 159 14.64 11.06 2.58
N ALA A 160 15.95 10.81 2.55
CA ALA A 160 16.97 11.74 2.07
C ALA A 160 16.99 11.82 0.53
N LEU A 161 15.90 12.33 -0.04
CA LEU A 161 15.58 12.32 -1.47
C LEU A 161 15.35 13.74 -2.02
N ASP A 162 16.00 14.74 -1.43
CA ASP A 162 15.93 16.15 -1.86
C ASP A 162 16.91 16.44 -3.00
N TYR A 163 16.62 15.85 -4.17
CA TYR A 163 17.38 16.05 -5.41
C TYR A 163 16.63 16.94 -6.40
N SER A 164 17.36 17.56 -7.33
CA SER A 164 16.78 18.34 -8.43
C SER A 164 15.71 17.54 -9.18
N PRO A 165 14.58 18.14 -9.61
CA PRO A 165 13.61 17.49 -10.48
C PRO A 165 14.19 16.99 -11.82
N GLN A 166 15.37 17.49 -12.21
CA GLN A 166 16.07 17.07 -13.43
C GLN A 166 16.91 15.79 -13.22
N THR A 167 17.06 15.35 -11.98
CA THR A 167 17.83 14.17 -11.62
C THR A 167 16.90 12.99 -11.44
N ARG A 168 17.13 11.93 -12.21
CA ARG A 168 16.59 10.60 -11.94
C ARG A 168 17.37 9.99 -10.78
N VAL A 169 16.64 9.58 -9.75
CA VAL A 169 17.22 9.01 -8.52
C VAL A 169 16.71 7.59 -8.34
N GLU A 170 17.59 6.61 -8.41
CA GLU A 170 17.27 5.25 -7.95
C GLU A 170 17.59 5.14 -6.47
N PHE A 171 16.61 4.70 -5.67
CA PHE A 171 16.75 4.67 -4.21
C PHE A 171 16.17 3.41 -3.57
N SER A 172 16.58 3.16 -2.34
CA SER A 172 15.85 2.32 -1.40
C SER A 172 15.78 2.95 -0.01
N ILE A 173 14.74 2.61 0.74
CA ILE A 173 14.47 3.09 2.10
C ILE A 173 14.33 1.88 2.99
N HIS A 174 14.95 1.94 4.18
CA HIS A 174 15.05 0.81 5.10
C HIS A 174 14.67 1.20 6.54
N PRO A 175 13.95 0.34 7.29
CA PRO A 175 13.63 0.61 8.70
C PRO A 175 14.87 0.73 9.60
N LEU A 176 15.92 -0.03 9.31
CA LEU A 176 17.22 0.09 9.96
C LEU A 176 18.16 0.96 9.12
N ARG A 177 19.08 1.67 9.79
CA ARG A 177 20.10 2.48 9.13
C ARG A 177 21.09 1.60 8.39
N ARG A 178 21.42 2.00 7.17
CA ARG A 178 22.26 1.28 6.19
C ARG A 178 23.31 2.22 5.60
N GLY A 179 24.27 1.65 4.89
CA GLY A 179 25.17 2.41 4.05
C GLY A 179 26.25 3.17 4.79
N PHE A 180 27.12 3.76 4.00
CA PHE A 180 28.31 4.47 4.46
C PHE A 180 28.00 5.64 5.42
N LEU A 181 26.92 6.38 5.16
CA LEU A 181 26.48 7.50 6.00
C LEU A 181 25.58 7.06 7.17
N HIS A 182 25.30 5.76 7.29
CA HIS A 182 24.47 5.18 8.34
C HIS A 182 23.11 5.88 8.47
N ASP A 183 22.40 5.92 7.34
CA ASP A 183 21.09 6.56 7.18
C ASP A 183 20.07 5.53 6.67
N HIS A 184 18.79 5.87 6.68
CA HIS A 184 17.71 5.01 6.25
C HIS A 184 17.47 5.01 4.74
N THR A 185 18.12 5.90 3.99
CA THR A 185 17.98 6.02 2.53
C THR A 185 19.29 5.61 1.87
N ILE A 186 19.23 4.75 0.85
CA ILE A 186 20.36 4.36 0.01
C ILE A 186 20.08 4.83 -1.40
N ILE A 187 21.08 5.47 -2.02
CA ILE A 187 21.04 5.88 -3.41
C ILE A 187 21.84 4.89 -4.23
N TRP A 188 21.20 4.34 -5.25
CA TRP A 188 21.80 3.37 -6.17
C TRP A 188 22.37 4.05 -7.40
N GLU A 189 21.71 5.11 -7.87
CA GLU A 189 22.11 5.85 -9.06
C GLU A 189 21.54 7.28 -9.04
N LEU A 190 22.34 8.23 -9.55
CA LEU A 190 21.93 9.59 -9.86
C LEU A 190 22.26 9.86 -11.33
N GLU A 191 21.25 10.18 -12.13
CA GLU A 191 21.41 10.49 -13.55
C GLU A 191 20.72 11.83 -13.85
N ASP A 192 21.45 12.78 -14.43
CA ASP A 192 20.84 14.02 -14.92
C ASP A 192 20.20 13.76 -16.28
N ILE A 193 18.87 13.80 -16.32
CA ILE A 193 18.09 13.52 -17.53
C ILE A 193 17.40 14.78 -18.08
N GLY A 194 17.62 15.95 -17.46
CA GLY A 194 16.93 17.18 -17.80
C GLY A 194 15.45 17.20 -17.39
N ILE A 195 14.64 17.98 -18.10
CA ILE A 195 13.22 18.16 -17.73
C ILE A 195 12.41 16.91 -18.07
N SER A 196 11.77 16.33 -17.06
CA SER A 196 10.79 15.25 -17.22
C SER A 196 9.36 15.81 -17.23
N HIS A 197 8.50 15.21 -18.07
CA HIS A 197 7.06 15.45 -18.08
C HIS A 197 6.27 14.23 -17.59
N ALA A 198 6.90 13.38 -16.79
CA ALA A 198 6.24 12.23 -16.18
C ALA A 198 5.07 12.70 -15.30
N ASN A 199 3.95 11.97 -15.38
CA ASN A 199 2.77 12.22 -14.54
C ASN A 199 2.55 11.01 -13.64
N ALA A 200 2.31 11.26 -12.36
CA ALA A 200 1.97 10.22 -11.41
C ALA A 200 0.56 9.71 -11.68
N ASN A 201 0.34 8.42 -11.41
CA ASN A 201 -1.00 7.82 -11.42
C ASN A 201 -1.27 7.13 -10.10
N ILE A 202 -1.99 7.82 -9.21
CA ILE A 202 -2.39 7.25 -7.93
C ILE A 202 -3.41 6.15 -8.23
N ASN A 203 -3.00 4.90 -8.06
CA ASN A 203 -3.88 3.74 -8.20
C ASN A 203 -3.71 2.74 -7.05
N TRP A 204 -4.78 2.06 -6.65
CA TRP A 204 -4.69 0.85 -5.83
C TRP A 204 -5.81 -0.15 -6.17
N PRO A 205 -5.57 -1.47 -6.04
CA PRO A 205 -4.44 -2.11 -5.36
C PRO A 205 -3.11 -2.03 -6.14
N ASN A 206 -2.04 -1.72 -5.42
CA ASN A 206 -0.65 -1.82 -5.86
C ASN A 206 0.14 -2.61 -4.79
N ARG A 207 1.41 -2.94 -5.04
CA ARG A 207 2.24 -3.75 -4.13
C ARG A 207 2.44 -3.10 -2.77
N PHE A 208 2.53 -1.77 -2.71
CA PHE A 208 2.66 -1.06 -1.45
C PHE A 208 1.32 -0.97 -0.70
N SER A 209 0.20 -0.77 -1.40
CA SER A 209 -1.13 -0.83 -0.77
C SER A 209 -1.43 -2.23 -0.24
N GLN A 210 -0.98 -3.29 -0.92
CA GLN A 210 -1.07 -4.67 -0.43
C GLN A 210 -0.17 -4.91 0.78
N PHE A 211 0.98 -4.24 0.83
CA PHE A 211 1.95 -4.36 1.91
C PHE A 211 1.47 -3.72 3.22
N ILE A 212 0.82 -2.56 3.16
CA ILE A 212 0.26 -1.89 4.36
C ILE A 212 -1.22 -2.17 4.59
N GLY A 213 -1.93 -2.69 3.59
CA GLY A 213 -3.36 -2.99 3.60
C GLY A 213 -4.20 -1.94 2.87
N ASP A 214 -5.25 -2.42 2.20
CA ASP A 214 -6.10 -1.65 1.29
C ASP A 214 -6.82 -0.48 1.99
N LYS A 215 -7.46 -0.73 3.15
CA LYS A 215 -8.13 0.34 3.92
C LYS A 215 -7.12 1.36 4.44
N THR A 216 -5.96 0.88 4.89
CA THR A 216 -4.86 1.72 5.36
C THR A 216 -4.39 2.68 4.26
N TYR A 217 -4.11 2.15 3.07
CA TYR A 217 -3.64 2.95 1.95
C TYR A 217 -4.69 3.98 1.52
N GLY A 218 -5.96 3.58 1.36
CA GLY A 218 -7.03 4.50 1.00
C GLY A 218 -7.22 5.64 2.00
N LEU A 219 -7.18 5.36 3.30
CA LEU A 219 -7.28 6.38 4.36
C LEU A 219 -6.04 7.28 4.42
N LEU A 220 -4.85 6.73 4.20
CA LEU A 220 -3.61 7.50 4.17
C LEU A 220 -3.58 8.47 2.99
N ILE A 221 -4.03 8.02 1.80
CA ILE A 221 -4.23 8.91 0.65
C ILE A 221 -5.27 9.98 0.94
N ALA A 222 -6.42 9.64 1.53
CA ALA A 222 -7.43 10.62 1.92
C ALA A 222 -6.85 11.71 2.85
N TYR A 223 -6.06 11.30 3.85
CA TYR A 223 -5.39 12.20 4.77
C TYR A 223 -4.36 13.11 4.07
N LEU A 224 -3.55 12.55 3.17
CA LEU A 224 -2.56 13.30 2.39
C LEU A 224 -3.19 14.28 1.39
N LEU A 225 -4.43 14.02 0.97
CA LEU A 225 -5.27 14.93 0.20
C LEU A 225 -6.06 15.93 1.07
N ASN A 226 -5.67 16.07 2.34
CA ASN A 226 -6.27 16.98 3.32
C ASN A 226 -7.74 16.71 3.66
N LEU A 227 -8.23 15.49 3.44
CA LEU A 227 -9.56 15.10 3.89
C LEU A 227 -9.59 14.85 5.41
N PRO A 228 -10.73 15.11 6.08
CA PRO A 228 -10.87 14.80 7.51
C PRO A 228 -10.90 13.28 7.72
N VAL A 229 -9.77 12.72 8.13
CA VAL A 229 -9.64 11.30 8.49
C VAL A 229 -9.47 11.19 10.01
N PRO A 230 -10.25 10.36 10.71
CA PRO A 230 -10.05 10.14 12.16
C PRO A 230 -8.67 9.59 12.45
N TYR A 231 -8.09 10.01 13.57
CA TYR A 231 -6.81 9.51 14.03
C TYR A 231 -6.80 7.99 14.02
N THR A 232 -5.84 7.41 13.33
CA THR A 232 -5.76 5.98 13.05
C THR A 232 -4.35 5.53 13.35
N THR A 233 -4.22 4.52 14.22
CA THR A 233 -2.99 3.77 14.43
C THR A 233 -3.05 2.47 13.65
N VAL A 234 -2.04 2.21 12.84
CA VAL A 234 -1.93 1.02 12.00
C VAL A 234 -0.98 0.04 12.67
N ILE A 235 -1.45 -1.18 12.91
CA ILE A 235 -0.70 -2.31 13.44
C ILE A 235 -0.44 -3.26 12.27
N SER A 236 0.74 -3.17 11.67
CA SER A 236 1.14 -3.93 10.48
C SER A 236 1.90 -5.21 10.84
N ARG A 237 1.89 -6.18 9.91
CA ARG A 237 2.74 -7.38 10.00
C ARG A 237 4.21 -7.14 9.63
N LYS A 238 4.48 -6.22 8.70
CA LYS A 238 5.78 -6.13 8.01
C LYS A 238 6.59 -4.88 8.35
N ILE A 239 5.98 -3.92 9.04
CA ILE A 239 6.62 -2.67 9.46
C ILE A 239 6.14 -2.29 10.86
N ALA A 240 6.91 -1.43 11.53
CA ALA A 240 6.55 -0.90 12.83
C ALA A 240 5.20 -0.16 12.77
N PRO A 241 4.41 -0.14 13.86
CA PRO A 241 3.18 0.63 13.91
C PRO A 241 3.40 2.11 13.65
N PHE A 242 2.48 2.73 12.92
CA PHE A 242 2.49 4.17 12.62
C PHE A 242 1.09 4.77 12.77
N SER A 243 0.98 6.09 12.80
CA SER A 243 -0.32 6.77 12.98
C SER A 243 -0.46 8.03 12.13
N PHE A 244 -1.70 8.37 11.78
CA PHE A 244 -2.06 9.56 11.00
C PHE A 244 -3.52 9.95 11.26
N GLY A 245 -3.98 11.08 10.69
CA GLY A 245 -5.35 11.57 10.88
C GLY A 245 -5.48 12.61 11.99
N GLN A 246 -6.72 12.97 12.33
CA GLN A 246 -7.06 14.08 13.22
C GLN A 246 -7.88 13.58 14.42
N SER A 247 -7.74 14.24 15.57
CA SER A 247 -8.60 13.98 16.72
C SER A 247 -10.07 14.31 16.41
N THR A 248 -10.99 13.45 16.83
CA THR A 248 -12.44 13.62 16.71
C THR A 248 -13.07 14.12 18.03
N GLY A 249 -12.28 14.21 19.10
CA GLY A 249 -12.78 14.44 20.46
C GLY A 249 -13.28 13.18 21.18
N CYS A 250 -13.42 12.05 20.48
CA CYS A 250 -13.76 10.76 21.08
C CYS A 250 -12.52 10.00 21.54
N THR A 251 -12.68 9.17 22.56
CA THR A 251 -11.65 8.21 23.03
C THR A 251 -11.95 6.76 22.67
N GLU A 252 -13.19 6.47 22.26
CA GLU A 252 -13.57 5.14 21.82
C GLU A 252 -12.84 4.79 20.52
N THR A 253 -12.48 3.52 20.37
CA THR A 253 -11.77 3.03 19.18
C THR A 253 -12.66 2.11 18.36
N TRP A 254 -12.33 1.99 17.09
CA TRP A 254 -12.81 0.99 16.17
C TRP A 254 -11.64 0.13 15.74
N ILE A 255 -11.74 -1.17 15.99
CA ILE A 255 -10.78 -2.15 15.47
C ILE A 255 -11.27 -2.65 14.12
N ARG A 256 -10.43 -2.48 13.10
CA ARG A 256 -10.77 -2.78 11.71
C ARG A 256 -9.63 -3.53 11.05
N THR A 257 -9.91 -4.68 10.49
CA THR A 257 -8.94 -5.40 9.66
C THR A 257 -8.81 -4.75 8.29
N SER A 258 -7.57 -4.70 7.79
CA SER A 258 -7.22 -4.16 6.47
C SER A 258 -6.53 -5.25 5.66
N PRO A 259 -7.27 -5.95 4.79
CA PRO A 259 -6.71 -6.97 3.93
C PRO A 259 -5.77 -6.38 2.88
N MET A 260 -4.91 -7.23 2.29
CA MET A 260 -4.03 -6.83 1.18
C MET A 260 -4.83 -6.29 -0.01
N VAL A 261 -6.01 -6.85 -0.26
CA VAL A 261 -6.96 -6.40 -1.28
C VAL A 261 -8.35 -6.37 -0.65
N GLN A 262 -9.17 -5.36 -0.95
CA GLN A 262 -10.52 -5.20 -0.41
C GLN A 262 -11.30 -6.53 -0.38
N MET A 263 -11.87 -6.92 0.76
CA MET A 263 -12.77 -8.08 0.91
C MET A 263 -14.05 -7.66 1.67
N PRO A 264 -15.07 -7.12 0.97
CA PRO A 264 -16.21 -6.44 1.60
C PRO A 264 -16.99 -7.33 2.58
N GLY A 265 -17.08 -6.92 3.84
CA GLY A 265 -17.81 -7.63 4.90
C GLY A 265 -17.31 -9.03 5.25
N LYS A 266 -16.07 -9.40 4.88
CA LYS A 266 -15.47 -10.69 5.28
C LYS A 266 -14.80 -10.63 6.65
N PHE A 267 -14.07 -9.56 6.92
CA PHE A 267 -13.20 -9.46 8.09
C PHE A 267 -13.71 -8.43 9.10
N THR A 268 -13.32 -8.60 10.37
CA THR A 268 -13.87 -7.83 11.49
C THR A 268 -13.76 -6.32 11.33
N THR A 269 -14.86 -5.64 11.62
CA THR A 269 -14.94 -4.21 11.93
C THR A 269 -15.82 -4.10 13.16
N LYS A 270 -15.26 -3.63 14.27
CA LYS A 270 -15.91 -3.67 15.57
C LYS A 270 -15.64 -2.40 16.38
N ARG A 271 -16.68 -1.87 17.01
CA ARG A 271 -16.55 -0.82 18.03
C ARG A 271 -15.95 -1.36 19.33
N GLY A 272 -15.06 -0.57 19.93
CA GLY A 272 -14.29 -0.93 21.12
C GLY A 272 -12.96 -1.60 20.80
N TRP A 273 -12.15 -1.80 21.82
CA TRP A 273 -10.87 -2.51 21.71
C TRP A 273 -11.07 -4.02 21.69
N CYS A 274 -10.32 -4.70 20.84
CA CYS A 274 -10.08 -6.13 20.92
C CYS A 274 -8.60 -6.40 20.67
N ASP A 275 -8.09 -7.55 21.11
CA ASP A 275 -6.70 -7.92 20.89
C ASP A 275 -6.43 -8.04 19.38
N PRO A 276 -5.59 -7.15 18.79
CA PRO A 276 -5.32 -7.18 17.37
C PRO A 276 -4.51 -8.43 16.97
N PHE A 277 -3.67 -8.97 17.85
CA PHE A 277 -2.84 -10.13 17.53
C PHE A 277 -3.67 -11.42 17.50
N GLU A 278 -4.59 -11.57 18.46
CA GLU A 278 -5.54 -12.67 18.47
C GLU A 278 -6.48 -12.61 17.25
N LEU A 279 -6.98 -11.42 16.92
CA LEU A 279 -7.84 -11.21 15.76
C LEU A 279 -7.13 -11.62 14.46
N MET A 280 -5.89 -11.16 14.27
CA MET A 280 -5.09 -11.46 13.09
C MET A 280 -4.83 -12.97 12.94
N LYS A 281 -4.47 -13.64 14.03
CA LYS A 281 -4.26 -15.10 14.05
C LYS A 281 -5.54 -15.90 13.77
N THR A 282 -6.69 -15.38 14.19
CA THR A 282 -7.97 -16.07 14.07
C THR A 282 -8.56 -15.92 12.67
N GLU A 283 -8.48 -14.73 12.08
CA GLU A 283 -9.07 -14.44 10.76
C GLU A 283 -8.14 -14.74 9.58
N ASP A 284 -6.82 -14.78 9.81
CA ASP A 284 -5.80 -15.01 8.79
C ASP A 284 -4.63 -15.85 9.36
N PRO A 285 -4.88 -17.13 9.69
CA PRO A 285 -3.87 -18.03 10.28
C PRO A 285 -2.71 -18.38 9.34
N ASP A 286 -2.90 -18.20 8.03
CA ASP A 286 -1.90 -18.48 6.99
C ASP A 286 -1.08 -17.23 6.59
N ASP A 287 -1.32 -16.09 7.25
CA ASP A 287 -0.60 -14.83 7.06
C ASP A 287 -0.60 -14.30 5.61
N ASN A 288 -1.68 -14.53 4.87
CA ASN A 288 -1.74 -14.25 3.43
C ASN A 288 -2.84 -13.27 3.01
N ALA A 289 -3.79 -12.94 3.90
CA ALA A 289 -4.94 -12.11 3.55
C ALA A 289 -4.93 -10.73 4.24
N ILE A 290 -4.52 -10.65 5.51
CA ILE A 290 -4.56 -9.44 6.33
C ILE A 290 -3.18 -8.81 6.38
N ALA A 291 -3.05 -7.58 5.87
CA ALA A 291 -1.79 -6.83 5.91
C ALA A 291 -1.61 -6.07 7.23
N SER A 292 -2.71 -5.53 7.77
CA SER A 292 -2.70 -4.75 9.01
C SER A 292 -4.06 -4.71 9.69
N ILE A 293 -4.04 -4.25 10.94
CA ILE A 293 -5.22 -3.89 11.73
C ILE A 293 -5.15 -2.40 12.05
N LEU A 294 -6.27 -1.71 11.94
CA LEU A 294 -6.42 -0.30 12.28
C LEU A 294 -7.09 -0.22 13.64
N SER A 295 -6.51 0.58 14.53
CA SER A 295 -7.18 1.18 15.67
C SER A 295 -7.51 2.63 15.30
N GLN A 296 -8.76 2.86 14.90
CA GLN A 296 -9.24 4.17 14.46
C GLN A 296 -10.10 4.79 15.55
N ILE A 297 -9.88 6.06 15.90
CA ILE A 297 -10.76 6.72 16.89
C ILE A 297 -12.17 6.87 16.32
N GLY A 298 -13.15 6.68 17.19
CA GLY A 298 -14.56 6.81 16.87
C GLY A 298 -14.96 8.25 16.61
N ILE A 299 -16.19 8.40 16.12
CA ILE A 299 -16.83 9.69 15.86
C ILE A 299 -18.22 9.62 16.49
N GLU A 300 -18.68 10.71 17.09
CA GLU A 300 -20.06 10.83 17.55
C GLU A 300 -20.97 11.06 16.34
N ALA A 301 -21.44 9.94 15.76
CA ALA A 301 -22.14 9.95 14.49
C ALA A 301 -23.56 10.56 14.62
N ALA A 302 -23.75 11.75 14.08
CA ALA A 302 -25.08 12.28 13.79
C ALA A 302 -25.70 11.54 12.60
N TYR A 303 -24.90 11.33 11.55
CA TYR A 303 -25.24 10.56 10.36
C TYR A 303 -24.05 9.74 9.90
N SER A 304 -24.30 8.66 9.17
CA SER A 304 -23.25 7.90 8.49
C SER A 304 -23.77 7.29 7.22
N GLY A 305 -22.88 6.95 6.31
CA GLY A 305 -23.29 6.42 5.03
C GLY A 305 -22.14 6.13 4.08
N ALA A 306 -22.50 5.95 2.83
CA ALA A 306 -21.56 5.70 1.75
C ALA A 306 -21.89 6.53 0.51
N LEU A 307 -20.87 6.75 -0.30
CA LEU A 307 -20.93 7.38 -1.59
C LEU A 307 -20.30 6.43 -2.61
N ILE A 308 -20.98 6.23 -3.73
CA ILE A 308 -20.47 5.52 -4.90
C ILE A 308 -20.74 6.33 -6.17
N VAL A 309 -20.01 6.01 -7.24
CA VAL A 309 -20.23 6.56 -8.58
C VAL A 309 -20.90 5.50 -9.45
N GLY A 310 -22.03 5.81 -10.07
CA GLY A 310 -22.81 4.92 -10.92
C GLY A 310 -22.35 4.89 -12.39
N LYS A 311 -23.13 4.22 -13.25
CA LYS A 311 -22.80 3.92 -14.67
C LYS A 311 -22.63 5.17 -15.56
N ASN A 312 -23.13 6.33 -15.14
CA ASN A 312 -23.09 7.60 -15.90
C ASN A 312 -22.36 8.71 -15.14
N GLU A 313 -21.39 8.37 -14.28
CA GLU A 313 -20.72 9.31 -13.37
C GLU A 313 -21.67 10.00 -12.37
N GLU A 314 -22.91 9.51 -12.26
CA GLU A 314 -23.86 9.96 -11.25
C GLU A 314 -23.36 9.57 -9.85
N ILE A 315 -23.41 10.51 -8.92
CA ILE A 315 -23.01 10.28 -7.54
C ILE A 315 -24.24 9.79 -6.79
N ILE A 316 -24.13 8.59 -6.21
CA ILE A 316 -25.16 8.00 -5.35
C ILE A 316 -24.67 8.12 -3.91
N ILE A 317 -25.48 8.77 -3.05
CA ILE A 317 -25.19 8.95 -1.64
C ILE A 317 -26.33 8.32 -0.85
N GLU A 318 -25.99 7.35 -0.01
CA GLU A 318 -26.92 6.69 0.89
C GLU A 318 -26.40 6.84 2.32
N GLY A 319 -27.30 6.92 3.29
CA GLY A 319 -26.92 6.97 4.70
C GLY A 319 -28.10 6.80 5.65
N ILE A 320 -27.77 6.77 6.93
CA ILE A 320 -28.71 6.64 8.06
C ILE A 320 -28.34 7.61 9.17
N GLN A 321 -29.29 7.87 10.09
CA GLN A 321 -29.01 8.57 11.34
C GLN A 321 -28.25 7.65 12.30
N GLY A 322 -27.22 8.18 12.96
CA GLY A 322 -26.37 7.43 13.88
C GLY A 322 -25.29 6.59 13.19
N TYR A 323 -24.85 5.54 13.87
CA TYR A 323 -23.77 4.64 13.42
C TYR A 323 -24.20 3.69 12.29
N GLY A 324 -23.28 3.45 11.35
CA GLY A 324 -23.55 2.80 10.06
C GLY A 324 -23.47 1.27 10.03
N GLU A 325 -23.17 0.59 11.14
CA GLU A 325 -22.93 -0.88 11.15
C GLU A 325 -24.12 -1.65 10.56
N ASP A 326 -25.33 -1.43 11.07
CA ASP A 326 -26.57 -2.07 10.61
C ASP A 326 -26.88 -1.78 9.14
N PHE A 327 -26.51 -0.59 8.66
CA PHE A 327 -26.68 -0.21 7.25
C PHE A 327 -25.73 -1.00 6.35
N MET A 328 -24.45 -1.12 6.72
CA MET A 328 -23.45 -1.81 5.92
C MET A 328 -23.72 -3.31 5.78
N ILE A 329 -24.33 -3.92 6.79
CA ILE A 329 -24.74 -5.35 6.79
C ILE A 329 -26.18 -5.58 6.30
N GLY A 330 -26.88 -4.54 5.81
CA GLY A 330 -28.20 -4.69 5.20
C GLY A 330 -29.35 -4.98 6.17
N GLN A 331 -29.21 -4.56 7.43
CA GLN A 331 -30.26 -4.65 8.45
C GLN A 331 -31.11 -3.38 8.57
N LYS A 332 -30.63 -2.25 8.02
CA LYS A 332 -31.38 -0.99 7.92
C LYS A 332 -31.31 -0.41 6.50
N HIS A 333 -32.45 0.08 6.01
CA HIS A 333 -32.55 0.81 4.74
C HIS A 333 -31.95 2.22 4.86
N SER A 334 -31.48 2.76 3.74
CA SER A 334 -31.08 4.17 3.63
C SER A 334 -32.27 5.11 3.90
N MET A 335 -32.00 6.28 4.46
CA MET A 335 -33.00 7.32 4.67
C MET A 335 -32.78 8.51 3.73
N GLU A 336 -33.80 9.37 3.62
CA GLU A 336 -33.62 10.69 3.02
C GLU A 336 -32.72 11.52 3.96
N LEU A 337 -31.54 11.89 3.45
CA LEU A 337 -30.55 12.66 4.19
C LEU A 337 -30.85 14.15 4.07
N PRO A 338 -30.57 14.96 5.12
CA PRO A 338 -30.64 16.41 5.04
C PRO A 338 -29.75 16.98 3.91
N ASP A 339 -30.22 18.05 3.25
CA ASP A 339 -29.53 18.67 2.10
C ASP A 339 -28.12 19.17 2.45
N ASP A 340 -27.91 19.67 3.66
CA ASP A 340 -26.62 20.12 4.16
C ASP A 340 -25.62 18.96 4.29
N ILE A 341 -26.06 17.79 4.75
CA ILE A 341 -25.25 16.57 4.78
C ILE A 341 -24.90 16.12 3.36
N LEU A 342 -25.90 16.04 2.47
CA LEU A 342 -25.68 15.66 1.06
C LEU A 342 -24.69 16.59 0.37
N ASN A 343 -24.83 17.90 0.54
CA ASN A 343 -23.93 18.88 -0.05
C ASN A 343 -22.52 18.79 0.52
N SER A 344 -22.38 18.55 1.82
CA SER A 344 -21.08 18.39 2.47
C SER A 344 -20.33 17.16 1.95
N VAL A 345 -21.02 16.02 1.81
CA VAL A 345 -20.45 14.79 1.23
C VAL A 345 -20.06 15.00 -0.23
N LYS A 346 -20.90 15.68 -1.04
CA LYS A 346 -20.58 16.04 -2.43
C LYS A 346 -19.34 16.93 -2.53
N ASN A 347 -19.17 17.87 -1.60
CA ASN A 347 -18.01 18.75 -1.59
C ASN A 347 -16.71 17.98 -1.32
N ILE A 348 -16.71 17.02 -0.40
CA ILE A 348 -15.55 16.14 -0.17
C ILE A 348 -15.23 15.34 -1.43
N TYR A 349 -16.24 14.76 -2.09
CA TYR A 349 -16.02 14.01 -3.33
C TYR A 349 -15.37 14.88 -4.43
N LYS A 350 -15.87 16.11 -4.61
CA LYS A 350 -15.30 17.06 -5.59
C LYS A 350 -13.82 17.40 -5.33
N GLN A 351 -13.40 17.44 -4.07
CA GLN A 351 -12.00 17.73 -3.73
C GLN A 351 -11.01 16.66 -4.21
N VAL A 352 -11.46 15.40 -4.32
CA VAL A 352 -10.57 14.27 -4.64
C VAL A 352 -10.76 13.70 -6.03
N VAL A 353 -11.92 13.90 -6.67
CA VAL A 353 -12.22 13.30 -7.97
C VAL A 353 -11.25 13.75 -9.07
N GLU A 354 -10.76 14.99 -9.02
CA GLU A 354 -9.80 15.51 -10.00
C GLU A 354 -8.45 14.79 -9.94
N GLN A 355 -8.05 14.31 -8.75
CA GLN A 355 -6.76 13.65 -8.53
C GLN A 355 -6.85 12.13 -8.59
N LEU A 356 -7.98 11.56 -8.14
CA LEU A 356 -8.15 10.11 -7.99
C LEU A 356 -9.10 9.49 -9.02
N GLY A 357 -9.81 10.29 -9.79
CA GLY A 357 -10.95 9.85 -10.58
C GLY A 357 -12.13 9.43 -9.70
N ALA A 358 -13.01 8.58 -10.22
CA ALA A 358 -14.15 8.07 -9.48
C ALA A 358 -13.69 7.31 -8.22
N VAL A 359 -14.24 7.68 -7.07
CA VAL A 359 -13.97 7.05 -5.77
C VAL A 359 -15.25 6.56 -5.11
N ARG A 360 -15.11 5.53 -4.27
CA ARG A 360 -16.11 5.12 -3.29
C ARG A 360 -15.66 5.53 -1.91
N MET A 361 -16.58 6.03 -1.10
CA MET A 361 -16.26 6.57 0.21
C MET A 361 -17.27 6.11 1.24
N GLU A 362 -16.81 5.63 2.39
CA GLU A 362 -17.66 5.54 3.59
C GLU A 362 -17.38 6.78 4.45
N TRP A 363 -18.44 7.40 4.94
CA TRP A 363 -18.39 8.69 5.61
C TRP A 363 -19.24 8.70 6.88
N VAL A 364 -18.86 9.56 7.82
CA VAL A 364 -19.59 9.80 9.07
C VAL A 364 -19.64 11.31 9.32
N ALA A 365 -20.82 11.83 9.60
CA ALA A 365 -21.03 13.20 10.01
C ALA A 365 -21.09 13.29 11.53
N ASP A 366 -20.31 14.19 12.14
CA ASP A 366 -20.56 14.66 13.50
C ASP A 366 -21.30 16.01 13.46
N SER A 367 -21.35 16.71 14.59
CA SER A 367 -21.97 18.04 14.69
C SER A 367 -21.22 19.15 13.95
N GLN A 368 -20.00 18.90 13.47
CA GLN A 368 -19.11 19.92 12.90
C GLN A 368 -18.77 19.67 11.42
N LYS A 369 -18.52 18.42 11.02
CA LYS A 369 -18.01 18.07 9.69
C LYS A 369 -18.27 16.62 9.29
N ILE A 370 -17.98 16.34 8.02
CA ILE A 370 -17.93 14.99 7.46
C ILE A 370 -16.52 14.43 7.60
N TRP A 371 -16.43 13.23 8.14
CA TRP A 371 -15.23 12.41 8.27
C TRP A 371 -15.21 11.29 7.24
N VAL A 372 -14.05 11.05 6.66
CA VAL A 372 -13.80 9.91 5.78
C VAL A 372 -13.29 8.75 6.61
N VAL A 373 -14.10 7.70 6.70
CA VAL A 373 -13.75 6.48 7.43
C VAL A 373 -13.32 5.35 6.49
N GLN A 374 -13.57 5.46 5.19
CA GLN A 374 -12.99 4.56 4.20
C GLN A 374 -12.97 5.22 2.83
N LEU A 375 -11.91 5.00 2.04
CA LEU A 375 -11.78 5.50 0.68
C LEU A 375 -11.25 4.38 -0.23
N HIS A 376 -11.90 4.19 -1.37
CA HIS A 376 -11.50 3.26 -2.42
C HIS A 376 -11.57 3.93 -3.78
N GLN A 377 -10.75 3.49 -4.73
CA GLN A 377 -10.88 3.90 -6.11
C GLN A 377 -11.84 3.03 -6.92
N GLY A 378 -12.42 3.64 -7.94
CA GLY A 378 -13.24 3.02 -8.97
C GLY A 378 -14.71 3.43 -8.91
N SER A 379 -15.31 3.52 -10.10
CA SER A 379 -16.75 3.61 -10.27
C SER A 379 -17.40 2.23 -10.14
N THR A 380 -18.71 2.25 -9.91
CA THR A 380 -19.58 1.08 -9.96
C THR A 380 -20.45 1.13 -11.21
N LYS A 381 -20.97 -0.02 -11.64
CA LYS A 381 -21.93 -0.08 -12.75
C LYS A 381 -23.39 -0.02 -12.28
N SER A 382 -23.62 0.32 -11.01
CA SER A 382 -24.94 0.37 -10.39
C SER A 382 -25.77 1.53 -10.95
N TYR A 383 -27.10 1.36 -10.96
CA TYR A 383 -28.09 2.42 -11.24
C TYR A 383 -29.47 1.99 -10.71
N GLY A 384 -30.19 2.89 -10.03
CA GLY A 384 -31.46 2.56 -9.37
C GLY A 384 -31.36 1.27 -8.54
N ASN A 385 -32.34 0.36 -8.64
CA ASN A 385 -32.30 -0.92 -7.92
C ASN A 385 -31.35 -1.98 -8.53
N THR A 386 -30.57 -1.64 -9.55
CA THR A 386 -29.63 -2.58 -10.20
C THR A 386 -28.24 -2.43 -9.59
N ILE A 387 -27.72 -3.52 -9.01
CA ILE A 387 -26.40 -3.56 -8.36
C ILE A 387 -25.30 -3.80 -9.41
N TYR A 388 -25.50 -4.76 -10.31
CA TYR A 388 -24.62 -5.00 -11.43
C TYR A 388 -25.44 -5.33 -12.68
N PRO A 389 -25.20 -4.64 -13.81
CA PRO A 389 -26.03 -4.77 -14.99
C PRO A 389 -25.84 -6.13 -15.67
N GLY A 390 -26.94 -6.68 -16.17
CA GLY A 390 -26.93 -7.83 -17.07
C GLY A 390 -28.34 -8.31 -17.36
N SER A 391 -28.47 -9.08 -18.44
CA SER A 391 -29.71 -9.78 -18.78
C SER A 391 -29.38 -11.26 -18.85
N VAL A 392 -30.00 -12.04 -17.97
CA VAL A 392 -29.73 -13.45 -17.77
C VAL A 392 -31.04 -14.22 -17.83
N SER A 393 -30.94 -15.51 -18.15
CA SER A 393 -32.10 -16.38 -18.33
C SER A 393 -32.80 -16.71 -17.02
N TYR A 394 -32.07 -16.64 -15.89
CA TYR A 394 -32.59 -17.03 -14.58
C TYR A 394 -32.00 -16.18 -13.46
N TYR A 395 -32.82 -15.90 -12.43
CA TYR A 395 -32.41 -15.18 -11.23
C TYR A 395 -32.70 -16.00 -9.97
N TYR A 396 -31.67 -16.19 -9.14
CA TYR A 396 -31.81 -16.73 -7.79
C TYR A 396 -32.26 -15.65 -6.82
N LYS A 397 -33.33 -15.89 -6.08
CA LYS A 397 -33.72 -15.02 -4.96
C LYS A 397 -32.89 -15.36 -3.73
N PHE A 398 -32.20 -14.37 -3.20
CA PHE A 398 -31.35 -14.51 -2.01
C PHE A 398 -31.89 -13.61 -0.90
N ASP A 399 -32.31 -14.22 0.22
CA ASP A 399 -32.74 -13.47 1.41
C ASP A 399 -31.51 -12.97 2.16
N VAL A 400 -31.40 -11.66 2.33
CA VAL A 400 -30.26 -10.99 2.96
C VAL A 400 -30.05 -11.42 4.41
N LYS A 401 -31.10 -11.94 5.06
CA LYS A 401 -31.01 -12.54 6.41
C LYS A 401 -30.12 -13.78 6.48
N GLN A 402 -29.85 -14.44 5.35
CA GLN A 402 -28.93 -15.58 5.27
C GLN A 402 -27.46 -15.16 5.44
N GLY A 403 -27.15 -13.87 5.31
CA GLY A 403 -25.81 -13.33 5.56
C GLY A 403 -24.85 -13.39 4.37
N LEU A 404 -23.70 -12.74 4.54
CA LEU A 404 -22.72 -12.51 3.46
C LEU A 404 -21.94 -13.76 3.04
N GLU A 405 -21.74 -14.73 3.95
CA GLU A 405 -21.02 -15.97 3.64
C GLU A 405 -21.85 -16.91 2.78
N GLU A 406 -23.14 -17.08 3.07
CA GLU A 406 -24.06 -17.82 2.21
C GLU A 406 -24.17 -17.19 0.82
N LEU A 407 -24.13 -15.85 0.73
CA LEU A 407 -24.08 -15.18 -0.57
C LEU A 407 -22.81 -15.53 -1.35
N ARG A 408 -21.64 -15.58 -0.70
CA ARG A 408 -20.38 -15.98 -1.38
C ARG A 408 -20.46 -17.42 -1.86
N HIS A 409 -21.03 -18.30 -1.04
CA HIS A 409 -21.24 -19.68 -1.43
C HIS A 409 -22.13 -19.76 -2.68
N LEU A 410 -23.27 -19.06 -2.69
CA LEU A 410 -24.14 -18.99 -3.88
C LEU A 410 -23.36 -18.46 -5.10
N ILE A 411 -22.64 -17.34 -4.96
CA ILE A 411 -21.84 -16.76 -6.04
C ILE A 411 -20.83 -17.75 -6.62
N SER A 412 -20.20 -18.60 -5.78
CA SER A 412 -19.23 -19.60 -6.24
C SER A 412 -19.85 -20.73 -7.07
N THR A 413 -21.18 -20.90 -7.00
CA THR A 413 -21.91 -21.98 -7.66
C THR A 413 -22.63 -21.56 -8.94
N ILE A 414 -22.92 -20.27 -9.12
CA ILE A 414 -23.70 -19.76 -10.27
C ILE A 414 -22.84 -19.47 -11.49
N ASN A 415 -23.44 -19.59 -12.68
CA ASN A 415 -22.81 -19.20 -13.92
C ASN A 415 -23.09 -17.72 -14.26
N PRO A 416 -22.09 -16.82 -14.18
CA PRO A 416 -22.25 -15.38 -14.39
C PRO A 416 -22.79 -15.00 -15.79
N HIS A 417 -22.73 -15.90 -16.77
CA HIS A 417 -23.17 -15.65 -18.14
C HIS A 417 -24.64 -15.97 -18.39
N SER A 418 -25.28 -16.79 -17.55
CA SER A 418 -26.66 -17.25 -17.74
C SER A 418 -27.56 -17.06 -16.53
N GLU A 419 -26.98 -16.73 -15.37
CA GLU A 419 -27.67 -16.67 -14.08
C GLU A 419 -27.32 -15.38 -13.33
N GLY A 420 -28.28 -14.88 -12.55
CA GLY A 420 -28.15 -13.68 -11.75
C GLY A 420 -28.75 -13.82 -10.35
N ILE A 421 -28.66 -12.78 -9.54
CA ILE A 421 -29.14 -12.79 -8.15
C ILE A 421 -30.08 -11.62 -7.90
N ILE A 422 -31.22 -11.88 -7.24
CA ILE A 422 -32.13 -10.88 -6.68
C ILE A 422 -31.95 -10.88 -5.17
N LEU A 423 -31.50 -9.77 -4.62
CA LEU A 423 -31.45 -9.59 -3.18
C LEU A 423 -32.85 -9.23 -2.67
N MET A 424 -33.38 -10.07 -1.78
CA MET A 424 -34.65 -9.90 -1.10
C MET A 424 -34.40 -9.38 0.31
N GLY A 425 -34.79 -8.14 0.60
CA GLY A 425 -34.65 -7.53 1.93
C GLY A 425 -34.28 -6.04 1.91
N ASP A 426 -34.12 -5.46 3.09
CA ASP A 426 -33.88 -4.02 3.28
C ASP A 426 -32.39 -3.67 3.12
N VAL A 427 -31.90 -3.68 1.88
CA VAL A 427 -30.48 -3.51 1.55
C VAL A 427 -30.24 -2.35 0.60
N GLY A 428 -29.34 -1.43 1.00
CA GLY A 428 -28.88 -0.34 0.15
C GLY A 428 -27.93 -0.81 -0.96
N ILE A 429 -27.86 -0.04 -2.05
CA ILE A 429 -26.98 -0.30 -3.21
C ILE A 429 -25.51 -0.24 -2.76
N THR A 430 -25.18 0.63 -1.80
CA THR A 430 -23.81 0.81 -1.29
C THR A 430 -23.42 -0.16 -0.17
N SER A 431 -24.28 -1.12 0.20
CA SER A 431 -23.99 -2.13 1.23
C SER A 431 -22.88 -3.11 0.83
N HIS A 432 -22.38 -3.89 1.80
CA HIS A 432 -21.42 -4.97 1.52
C HIS A 432 -21.99 -6.08 0.63
N PHE A 433 -23.30 -6.32 0.66
CA PHE A 433 -23.97 -7.24 -0.26
C PHE A 433 -23.81 -6.75 -1.72
N GLY A 434 -24.04 -5.46 -1.94
CA GLY A 434 -23.83 -4.83 -3.23
C GLY A 434 -22.38 -4.93 -3.71
N ASP A 435 -21.41 -4.69 -2.82
CA ASP A 435 -19.99 -4.76 -3.17
C ASP A 435 -19.53 -6.17 -3.56
N VAL A 436 -20.01 -7.20 -2.85
CA VAL A 436 -19.69 -8.59 -3.15
C VAL A 436 -20.18 -9.00 -4.54
N LEU A 437 -21.42 -8.65 -4.88
CA LEU A 437 -22.00 -8.91 -6.20
C LEU A 437 -21.30 -8.13 -7.32
N ARG A 438 -20.97 -6.86 -7.09
CA ARG A 438 -20.20 -6.03 -8.03
C ARG A 438 -18.83 -6.62 -8.33
N ARG A 439 -18.12 -7.06 -7.29
CA ARG A 439 -16.79 -7.68 -7.44
C ARG A 439 -16.85 -8.99 -8.23
N ALA A 440 -17.88 -9.80 -7.97
CA ALA A 440 -18.11 -11.05 -8.69
C ALA A 440 -18.63 -10.84 -10.12
N LYS A 441 -19.03 -9.61 -10.49
CA LYS A 441 -19.59 -9.24 -11.80
C LYS A 441 -20.85 -10.05 -12.15
N ILE A 442 -21.68 -10.35 -11.14
CA ILE A 442 -22.93 -11.12 -11.30
C ILE A 442 -24.11 -10.18 -11.57
N PRO A 443 -24.87 -10.36 -12.66
CA PRO A 443 -26.10 -9.61 -12.91
C PRO A 443 -27.04 -9.65 -11.70
N SER A 444 -27.35 -8.48 -11.14
CA SER A 444 -28.04 -8.43 -9.84
C SER A 444 -28.87 -7.17 -9.62
N LYS A 445 -29.98 -7.34 -8.90
CA LYS A 445 -30.93 -6.28 -8.54
C LYS A 445 -31.49 -6.47 -7.12
N ILE A 446 -32.02 -5.40 -6.55
CA ILE A 446 -32.68 -5.37 -5.24
C ILE A 446 -34.20 -5.38 -5.48
N GLU A 447 -34.91 -6.28 -4.80
CA GLU A 447 -36.37 -6.26 -4.70
C GLU A 447 -36.76 -6.12 -3.23
N ALA A 448 -37.46 -5.02 -2.92
CA ALA A 448 -37.99 -4.80 -1.58
C ALA A 448 -39.01 -5.92 -1.25
N VAL A 449 -38.99 -6.39 0.00
CA VAL A 449 -40.04 -7.28 0.48
C VAL A 449 -41.30 -6.43 0.63
N GLU A 450 -42.35 -6.70 -0.15
CA GLU A 450 -43.65 -6.09 0.09
C GLU A 450 -44.04 -6.35 1.55
N LYS A 451 -44.18 -5.27 2.33
CA LYS A 451 -44.87 -5.35 3.62
C LYS A 451 -46.29 -5.79 3.30
N ILE A 452 -46.59 -7.07 3.56
CA ILE A 452 -47.97 -7.54 3.62
C ILE A 452 -48.61 -6.74 4.75
N PHE A 453 -49.32 -5.66 4.40
CA PHE A 453 -50.28 -5.05 5.29
C PHE A 453 -51.37 -6.09 5.52
N ASN A 454 -51.28 -6.82 6.64
CA ASN A 454 -52.44 -7.52 7.16
C ASN A 454 -53.47 -6.45 7.52
N ASN A 455 -54.39 -6.18 6.59
CA ASN A 455 -55.69 -5.65 6.94
C ASN A 455 -56.41 -6.75 7.73
N GLU A 456 -56.19 -6.80 9.03
CA GLU A 456 -57.22 -7.33 9.92
C GLU A 456 -58.35 -6.31 9.90
N ASN A 457 -59.39 -6.67 9.15
CA ASN A 457 -60.70 -6.03 9.24
C ASN A 457 -61.22 -6.23 10.67
N ASP A 458 -61.14 -5.19 11.50
CA ASP A 458 -62.09 -4.99 12.59
C ASP A 458 -63.42 -4.59 11.96
N ASP A 459 -64.27 -5.59 11.68
CA ASP A 459 -65.70 -5.42 11.50
C ASP A 459 -66.44 -6.28 12.56
N ILE A 460 -67.07 -5.54 13.49
CA ILE A 460 -68.12 -5.87 14.48
C ILE A 460 -67.69 -6.44 15.84
#